data_AF-A0A944C886-F1
#
_entry.id   AF-A0A944C886-F1
#
_cell.length_a   1.000
_cell.length_b   1.000
_cell.length_c   1.000
_cell.angle_alpha   90.00
_cell.angle_beta   90.00
_cell.angle_gamma   90.00
#
_symmetry.space_group_name_H-M   'P 1'
#
loop_
_entity.id
_entity.type
_entity.pdbx_description
1 polymer ?
#
loop_
_entity_poly.entity_id
_entity_poly.type
_entity_poly.pdbx_seq_one_letter_code
_entity_poly.pdbx_strand_id
1 'polypeptide(L)'
;PQNCPECGSILDEQKNETATNTNPSPYPYPYPQNNVGYAYQPPVQQAKSSKTWIIVVVAVVAAIAVVVTGAIFVYNYIEKENGKKELGLLLRRDWSRIEESNGVYYTLELDFSESLIKYNFVDEIYGLYNETIATYKYEVISPDEILVKRTNSDAGTVYSLRFNDDETMMIMTPSLTDSEDKEYWYYH
;
A
#
# COMPACT_ATOMS: atom_id res chain seq x y z
N PRO A 1 4.70 -17.88 -67.42
CA PRO A 1 3.57 -16.95 -67.22
C PRO A 1 4.08 -15.66 -66.56
N GLN A 2 4.40 -14.60 -67.30
CA GLN A 2 3.46 -13.69 -68.00
C GLN A 2 2.53 -12.94 -67.03
N ASN A 3 2.33 -11.62 -67.11
CA ASN A 3 2.99 -10.55 -67.90
C ASN A 3 2.69 -9.18 -67.23
N CYS A 4 3.54 -8.18 -67.46
CA CYS A 4 3.32 -6.75 -67.18
C CYS A 4 2.29 -6.14 -68.21
N PRO A 5 1.92 -4.81 -68.23
CA PRO A 5 2.61 -3.66 -67.60
C PRO A 5 1.76 -2.43 -67.11
N GLU A 6 2.49 -1.41 -66.59
CA GLU A 6 2.27 0.07 -66.74
C GLU A 6 0.98 0.73 -66.18
N CYS A 7 0.94 1.98 -65.69
CA CYS A 7 1.88 3.12 -65.51
C CYS A 7 1.55 3.81 -64.15
N GLY A 8 2.32 4.73 -63.55
CA GLY A 8 3.59 5.37 -63.89
C GLY A 8 3.89 6.49 -62.87
N SER A 9 5.16 6.87 -62.71
CA SER A 9 5.64 8.05 -61.96
C SER A 9 5.31 9.36 -62.74
N ILE A 10 5.56 10.60 -62.30
CA ILE A 10 6.79 11.25 -61.79
C ILE A 10 6.43 12.49 -60.94
N LEU A 11 7.43 12.93 -60.16
CA LEU A 11 7.68 14.26 -59.59
C LEU A 11 7.46 15.46 -60.55
N ASP A 12 7.80 16.66 -60.05
CA ASP A 12 8.18 17.88 -60.80
C ASP A 12 7.06 18.63 -61.53
N GLU A 13 7.18 19.93 -61.83
CA GLU A 13 7.89 21.06 -61.18
C GLU A 13 7.17 22.34 -61.68
N GLN A 14 7.68 23.53 -61.36
CA GLN A 14 7.12 24.83 -61.74
C GLN A 14 6.74 24.95 -63.22
N LYS A 15 5.50 25.41 -63.45
CA LYS A 15 4.99 25.77 -64.77
C LYS A 15 5.50 27.15 -65.20
N ASN A 16 6.55 27.15 -66.02
CA ASN A 16 6.92 28.20 -66.96
C ASN A 16 6.86 27.54 -68.36
N GLU A 17 6.62 28.18 -69.51
CA GLU A 17 6.35 29.58 -69.85
C GLU A 17 4.92 29.68 -70.49
N THR A 18 4.51 30.60 -71.38
CA THR A 18 5.06 31.86 -71.94
C THR A 18 3.91 32.86 -72.12
N ALA A 19 4.21 34.16 -72.15
CA ALA A 19 3.26 35.19 -72.58
C ALA A 19 3.89 36.12 -73.62
N THR A 20 3.37 36.11 -74.84
CA THR A 20 3.73 37.04 -75.92
C THR A 20 2.49 37.50 -76.69
N ASN A 21 1.89 38.63 -76.27
CA ASN A 21 1.61 39.71 -77.22
C ASN A 21 1.23 41.05 -76.56
N THR A 22 2.01 42.09 -76.93
CA THR A 22 1.60 43.49 -77.20
C THR A 22 0.56 44.21 -76.31
N ASN A 23 1.06 45.22 -75.58
CA ASN A 23 0.40 46.51 -75.33
C ASN A 23 -0.05 47.18 -76.68
N PRO A 24 -0.96 48.19 -76.72
CA PRO A 24 -1.16 49.22 -75.67
C PRO A 24 -2.63 49.66 -75.34
N SER A 25 -2.72 50.47 -74.27
CA SER A 25 -3.67 51.57 -73.97
C SER A 25 -4.55 52.11 -75.13
N PRO A 26 -5.77 52.65 -74.88
CA PRO A 26 -5.96 53.75 -73.90
C PRO A 26 -7.30 53.81 -73.08
N TYR A 27 -7.34 54.78 -72.16
CA TYR A 27 -8.49 55.34 -71.41
C TYR A 27 -9.67 55.86 -72.31
N PRO A 28 -10.75 56.50 -71.80
CA PRO A 28 -11.28 56.66 -70.41
C PRO A 28 -12.83 56.42 -70.26
N TYR A 29 -13.36 56.76 -69.07
CA TYR A 29 -14.72 57.30 -68.74
C TYR A 29 -15.67 56.44 -67.87
N PRO A 30 -16.57 57.07 -67.05
CA PRO A 30 -16.87 56.53 -65.71
C PRO A 30 -18.37 56.44 -65.31
N TYR A 31 -18.62 55.77 -64.17
CA TYR A 31 -19.84 55.83 -63.33
C TYR A 31 -21.13 55.19 -63.94
N PRO A 32 -22.12 54.74 -63.13
CA PRO A 32 -22.42 55.13 -61.74
C PRO A 32 -22.31 54.03 -60.67
N GLN A 33 -22.31 54.50 -59.42
CA GLN A 33 -22.43 53.68 -58.21
C GLN A 33 -23.74 52.88 -58.21
N ASN A 34 -23.67 51.63 -57.76
CA ASN A 34 -24.80 50.97 -57.13
C ASN A 34 -24.37 50.48 -55.74
N ASN A 35 -24.86 51.16 -54.71
CA ASN A 35 -24.71 50.73 -53.32
C ASN A 35 -25.54 49.46 -53.11
N VAL A 36 -24.87 48.32 -52.98
CA VAL A 36 -25.45 47.09 -52.43
C VAL A 36 -24.59 46.67 -51.25
N GLY A 37 -24.96 47.18 -50.07
CA GLY A 37 -24.29 46.82 -48.83
C GLY A 37 -24.64 45.39 -48.42
N TYR A 38 -23.63 44.58 -48.11
CA TYR A 38 -23.82 43.27 -47.50
C TYR A 38 -22.98 43.13 -46.22
N ALA A 39 -23.74 42.93 -45.14
CA ALA A 39 -23.40 42.50 -43.78
C ALA A 39 -21.92 42.31 -43.40
N TYR A 40 -21.51 43.05 -42.37
CA TYR A 40 -20.42 42.65 -41.49
C TYR A 40 -20.84 41.38 -40.74
N GLN A 41 -20.29 40.21 -41.10
CA GLN A 41 -20.44 39.01 -40.27
C GLN A 41 -19.50 39.14 -39.07
N PRO A 42 -20.01 39.16 -37.82
CA PRO A 42 -19.14 39.09 -36.66
C PRO A 42 -18.39 37.75 -36.65
N PRO A 43 -17.16 37.69 -36.11
CA PRO A 43 -16.40 36.44 -36.06
C PRO A 43 -17.20 35.38 -35.30
N VAL A 44 -17.37 34.21 -35.92
CA VAL A 44 -18.07 33.08 -35.30
C VAL A 44 -17.28 32.64 -34.07
N GLN A 45 -17.74 33.05 -32.89
CA GLN A 45 -17.18 32.58 -31.63
C GLN A 45 -17.49 31.09 -31.51
N GLN A 46 -16.48 30.25 -31.69
CA GLN A 46 -16.62 28.82 -31.42
C GLN A 46 -16.95 28.64 -29.94
N ALA A 47 -18.17 28.21 -29.65
CA ALA A 47 -18.63 27.97 -28.29
C ALA A 47 -17.76 26.88 -27.63
N LYS A 48 -16.89 27.30 -26.70
CA LYS A 48 -16.00 26.40 -25.96
C LYS A 48 -16.84 25.37 -25.22
N SER A 49 -16.71 24.09 -25.59
CA SER A 49 -17.51 22.97 -25.11
C SER A 49 -17.64 22.98 -23.57
N SER A 50 -18.88 23.05 -23.08
CA SER A 50 -19.23 23.14 -21.66
C SER A 50 -18.99 21.85 -20.86
N LYS A 51 -18.18 20.91 -21.36
CA LYS A 51 -17.84 19.66 -20.67
C LYS A 51 -16.54 19.74 -19.86
N THR A 52 -15.72 20.77 -20.04
CA THR A 52 -14.41 20.88 -19.37
C THR A 52 -14.51 20.99 -17.85
N TRP A 53 -15.54 21.64 -17.32
CA TRP A 53 -15.72 21.79 -15.86
C TRP A 53 -16.02 20.47 -15.16
N ILE A 54 -16.72 19.53 -15.82
CA ILE A 54 -17.01 18.20 -15.28
C ILE A 54 -15.70 17.43 -15.06
N ILE A 55 -14.77 17.50 -16.02
CA ILE A 55 -13.45 16.87 -15.92
C ILE A 55 -12.64 17.46 -14.75
N VAL A 56 -12.69 18.79 -14.56
CA VAL A 56 -12.03 19.46 -13.43
C VAL A 56 -12.63 19.02 -12.10
N VAL A 57 -13.96 18.96 -11.97
CA VAL A 57 -14.63 18.49 -10.74
C VAL A 57 -14.26 17.04 -10.43
N VAL A 58 -14.29 16.14 -11.43
CA VAL A 58 -13.88 14.74 -11.25
C VAL A 58 -12.41 14.62 -10.83
N ALA A 59 -11.51 15.41 -11.42
CA ALA A 59 -10.10 15.43 -11.05
C ALA A 59 -9.87 15.91 -9.60
N VAL A 60 -10.60 16.94 -9.15
CA VAL A 60 -10.54 17.44 -7.77
C VAL A 60 -11.07 16.39 -6.78
N VAL A 61 -12.21 15.77 -7.07
CA VAL A 61 -12.77 14.70 -6.21
C VAL A 61 -11.82 13.50 -6.14
N ALA A 62 -11.22 13.09 -7.26
CA ALA A 62 -10.22 12.03 -7.29
C ALA A 62 -8.96 12.38 -6.46
N ALA A 63 -8.46 13.61 -6.56
CA ALA A 63 -7.32 14.07 -5.78
C ALA A 63 -7.61 14.05 -4.26
N ILE A 64 -8.79 14.54 -3.84
CA ILE A 64 -9.23 14.48 -2.45
C ILE A 64 -9.35 13.03 -1.97
N ALA A 65 -9.94 12.14 -2.78
CA ALA A 65 -10.07 10.72 -2.44
C ALA A 65 -8.69 10.05 -2.21
N VAL A 66 -7.69 10.35 -3.05
CA VAL A 66 -6.32 9.84 -2.89
C VAL A 66 -5.65 10.36 -1.62
N VAL A 67 -5.84 11.63 -1.26
CA VAL A 67 -5.30 12.19 -0.01
C VAL A 67 -5.94 11.53 1.21
N VAL A 68 -7.26 11.32 1.19
CA VAL A 68 -7.99 10.69 2.30
C VAL A 68 -7.60 9.21 2.45
N THR A 69 -7.54 8.43 1.37
CA THR A 69 -7.11 7.02 1.45
C THR A 69 -5.65 6.87 1.87
N GLY A 70 -4.78 7.77 1.41
CA GLY A 70 -3.38 7.84 1.86
C GLY A 70 -3.27 8.11 3.37
N ALA A 71 -4.04 9.06 3.89
CA ALA A 71 -4.06 9.38 5.33
C ALA A 71 -4.56 8.19 6.18
N ILE A 72 -5.63 7.51 5.75
CA ILE A 72 -6.15 6.31 6.42
C ILE A 72 -5.12 5.18 6.42
N PHE A 73 -4.44 4.94 5.29
CA PHE A 73 -3.42 3.90 5.20
C PHE A 73 -2.23 4.17 6.15
N VAL A 74 -1.77 5.43 6.22
CA VAL A 74 -0.70 5.83 7.15
C VAL A 74 -1.14 5.70 8.60
N TYR A 75 -2.38 6.08 8.93
CA TYR A 75 -2.93 5.92 10.29
C TYR A 75 -2.95 4.44 10.70
N ASN A 76 -3.57 3.57 9.90
CA ASN A 76 -3.65 2.13 10.18
C ASN A 76 -2.26 1.47 10.31
N TYR A 77 -1.28 1.93 9.52
CA TYR A 77 0.10 1.45 9.62
C TYR A 77 0.76 1.87 10.94
N ILE A 78 0.62 3.13 11.34
CA ILE A 78 1.16 3.64 12.61
C ILE A 78 0.50 2.96 13.81
N GLU A 79 -0.82 2.78 13.77
CA GLU A 79 -1.60 2.06 14.79
C GLU A 79 -1.08 0.61 14.95
N LYS A 80 -0.92 -0.12 13.84
CA LYS A 80 -0.36 -1.47 13.85
C LYS A 80 1.06 -1.52 14.42
N GLU A 81 1.96 -0.62 14.00
CA GLU A 81 3.34 -0.59 14.50
C GLU A 81 3.44 -0.12 15.97
N ASN A 82 2.48 0.67 16.46
CA ASN A 82 2.39 1.02 17.88
C ASN A 82 1.92 -0.18 18.71
N GLY A 83 0.85 -0.86 18.30
CA GLY A 83 0.37 -2.06 18.98
C GLY A 83 1.40 -3.21 19.00
N LYS A 84 2.17 -3.39 17.92
CA LYS A 84 3.31 -4.33 17.91
C LYS A 84 4.39 -3.99 18.95
N LYS A 85 4.67 -2.69 19.17
CA LYS A 85 5.62 -2.25 20.21
C LYS A 85 5.06 -2.45 21.61
N GLU A 86 3.78 -2.15 21.80
CA GLU A 86 3.06 -2.35 23.06
C GLU A 86 3.06 -3.82 23.47
N LEU A 87 2.68 -4.73 22.57
CA LEU A 87 2.81 -6.17 22.79
C LEU A 87 4.25 -6.59 23.10
N GLY A 88 5.23 -6.02 22.38
CA GLY A 88 6.66 -6.25 22.64
C GLY A 88 7.15 -5.74 24.00
N LEU A 89 6.44 -4.80 24.65
CA LEU A 89 6.72 -4.36 26.02
C LEU A 89 6.00 -5.23 27.05
N LEU A 90 4.75 -5.64 26.79
CA LEU A 90 4.00 -6.56 27.65
C LEU A 90 4.69 -7.93 27.75
N LEU A 91 5.19 -8.44 26.64
CA LEU A 91 5.90 -9.72 26.60
C LEU A 91 7.18 -9.72 27.44
N ARG A 92 7.92 -8.60 27.49
CA ARG A 92 9.16 -8.46 28.29
C ARG A 92 8.94 -8.32 29.81
N ARG A 93 7.74 -8.64 30.31
CA ARG A 93 7.46 -8.80 31.75
C ARG A 93 7.84 -10.21 32.20
N ASP A 94 7.94 -10.39 33.51
CA ASP A 94 8.25 -11.67 34.14
C ASP A 94 6.98 -12.55 34.19
N TRP A 95 6.83 -13.45 33.20
CA TRP A 95 5.67 -14.33 33.05
C TRP A 95 5.94 -15.71 33.65
N SER A 96 5.11 -16.13 34.60
CA SER A 96 5.27 -17.41 35.31
C SER A 96 3.97 -18.20 35.42
N ARG A 97 4.07 -19.51 35.71
CA ARG A 97 2.95 -20.33 36.21
C ARG A 97 3.47 -21.37 37.20
N ILE A 98 2.63 -21.74 38.16
CA ILE A 98 2.91 -22.81 39.11
C ILE A 98 2.19 -24.07 38.63
N GLU A 99 2.93 -25.16 38.51
CA GLU A 99 2.40 -26.48 38.16
C GLU A 99 2.59 -27.45 39.34
N GLU A 100 1.82 -28.55 39.35
CA GLU A 100 1.95 -29.62 40.34
C GLU A 100 2.27 -30.96 39.67
N SER A 101 3.30 -31.66 40.16
CA SER A 101 3.58 -33.05 39.77
C SER A 101 3.87 -33.89 41.01
N ASN A 102 3.10 -34.96 41.20
CA ASN A 102 3.22 -35.88 42.34
C ASN A 102 3.20 -35.19 43.73
N GLY A 103 2.42 -34.12 43.89
CA GLY A 103 2.34 -33.34 45.14
C GLY A 103 3.53 -32.39 45.38
N VAL A 104 4.40 -32.20 44.38
CA VAL A 104 5.46 -31.19 44.39
C VAL A 104 5.05 -30.05 43.46
N TYR A 105 5.02 -28.82 44.00
CA TYR A 105 4.83 -27.60 43.23
C TYR A 105 6.16 -27.11 42.67
N TYR A 106 6.14 -26.60 41.44
CA TYR A 106 7.30 -26.00 40.79
C TYR A 106 6.87 -24.82 39.91
N THR A 107 7.77 -23.85 39.74
CA THR A 107 7.52 -22.70 38.89
C THR A 107 8.11 -22.92 37.51
N LEU A 108 7.36 -22.46 36.51
CA LEU A 108 7.78 -22.34 35.14
C LEU A 108 7.76 -20.86 34.74
N GLU A 109 8.72 -20.44 33.92
CA GLU A 109 8.82 -19.06 33.41
C GLU A 109 8.87 -19.02 31.88
N LEU A 110 8.30 -17.97 31.29
CA LEU A 110 8.59 -17.52 29.93
C LEU A 110 9.38 -16.19 29.97
N ASP A 111 10.70 -16.28 29.82
CA ASP A 111 11.59 -15.12 29.66
C ASP A 111 11.62 -14.68 28.18
N PHE A 112 10.98 -13.55 27.89
CA PHE A 112 10.99 -12.92 26.57
C PHE A 112 12.09 -11.87 26.45
N SER A 113 13.06 -12.16 25.58
CA SER A 113 14.06 -11.20 25.11
C SER A 113 13.60 -10.51 23.81
N GLU A 114 14.48 -9.83 23.07
CA GLU A 114 14.11 -9.10 21.85
C GLU A 114 13.62 -10.00 20.70
N SER A 115 14.02 -11.28 20.69
CA SER A 115 13.76 -12.23 19.60
C SER A 115 13.80 -13.70 20.02
N LEU A 116 14.01 -13.98 21.31
CA LEU A 116 14.01 -15.33 21.88
C LEU A 116 13.03 -15.40 23.05
N ILE A 117 12.31 -16.52 23.12
CA ILE A 117 11.55 -16.95 24.31
C ILE A 117 12.37 -18.07 24.94
N LYS A 118 12.71 -17.94 26.22
CA LYS A 118 13.22 -19.07 27.02
C LYS A 118 12.11 -19.59 27.91
N TYR A 119 11.88 -20.89 27.84
CA TYR A 119 11.01 -21.61 28.75
C TYR A 119 11.89 -22.23 29.83
N ASN A 120 11.80 -21.72 31.06
CA ASN A 120 12.65 -22.14 32.18
C ASN A 120 11.85 -22.92 33.23
N PHE A 121 12.52 -23.87 33.87
CA PHE A 121 12.13 -24.44 35.16
C PHE A 121 12.81 -23.65 36.27
N VAL A 122 12.06 -23.25 37.31
CA VAL A 122 12.60 -22.54 38.47
C VAL A 122 12.12 -23.20 39.76
N ASP A 123 13.09 -23.59 40.59
CA ASP A 123 12.84 -24.04 41.97
C ASP A 123 12.86 -22.83 42.92
N GLU A 124 11.69 -22.23 43.13
CA GLU A 124 11.50 -21.12 44.08
C GLU A 124 11.76 -21.52 45.55
N ILE A 125 11.54 -22.80 45.91
CA ILE A 125 11.62 -23.26 47.31
C ILE A 125 13.05 -23.15 47.84
N TYR A 126 14.04 -23.31 46.95
CA TYR A 126 15.46 -23.12 47.29
C TYR A 126 16.14 -21.96 46.56
N GLY A 127 15.53 -21.39 45.51
CA GLY A 127 16.07 -20.22 44.78
C GLY A 127 17.42 -20.46 44.09
N LEU A 128 17.79 -21.72 43.89
CA LEU A 128 19.14 -22.16 43.52
C LEU A 128 19.21 -22.89 42.17
N TYR A 129 18.07 -23.20 41.55
CA TYR A 129 18.01 -23.95 40.30
C TYR A 129 17.11 -23.22 39.28
N ASN A 130 17.74 -22.77 38.19
CA ASN A 130 17.08 -22.30 36.99
C ASN A 130 17.67 -23.10 35.81
N GLU A 131 16.82 -23.85 35.11
CA GLU A 131 17.19 -24.64 33.93
C GLU A 131 16.31 -24.24 32.74
N THR A 132 16.92 -23.80 31.65
CA THR A 132 16.19 -23.56 30.39
C THR A 132 15.82 -24.88 29.73
N ILE A 133 14.53 -25.24 29.82
CA ILE A 133 13.93 -26.42 29.17
C ILE A 133 13.99 -26.28 27.65
N ALA A 134 13.65 -25.09 27.13
CA ALA A 134 13.59 -24.84 25.70
C ALA A 134 13.89 -23.37 25.35
N THR A 135 14.39 -23.15 24.13
CA THR A 135 14.57 -21.81 23.56
C THR A 135 13.95 -21.75 22.16
N TYR A 136 13.07 -20.78 21.97
CA TYR A 136 12.37 -20.52 20.73
C TYR A 136 12.81 -19.16 20.17
N LYS A 137 12.78 -19.01 18.85
CA LYS A 137 12.89 -17.71 18.18
C LYS A 137 11.49 -17.16 17.97
N TYR A 138 11.28 -15.86 18.15
CA TYR A 138 9.98 -15.24 17.88
C TYR A 138 10.08 -13.86 17.24
N GLU A 139 8.99 -13.44 16.62
CA GLU A 139 8.79 -12.12 16.03
C GLU A 139 7.36 -11.63 16.32
N VAL A 140 7.20 -10.36 16.67
CA VAL A 140 5.88 -9.73 16.85
C VAL A 140 5.32 -9.28 15.49
N ILE A 141 4.21 -9.88 15.04
CA ILE A 141 3.66 -9.70 13.69
C ILE A 141 2.40 -8.83 13.64
N SER A 142 1.67 -8.72 14.76
CA SER A 142 0.52 -7.84 14.98
C SER A 142 0.50 -7.32 16.45
N PRO A 143 -0.46 -6.48 16.84
CA PRO A 143 -0.68 -6.09 18.24
C PRO A 143 -1.08 -7.23 19.19
N ASP A 144 -1.47 -8.38 18.65
CA ASP A 144 -2.07 -9.52 19.36
C ASP A 144 -1.51 -10.89 18.91
N GLU A 145 -0.48 -10.92 18.06
CA GLU A 145 0.10 -12.16 17.50
C GLU A 145 1.63 -12.13 17.46
N ILE A 146 2.22 -13.28 17.80
CA ILE A 146 3.64 -13.59 17.59
C ILE A 146 3.82 -14.79 16.66
N LEU A 147 4.85 -14.74 15.81
CA LEU A 147 5.32 -15.89 15.03
C LEU A 147 6.47 -16.55 15.79
N VAL A 148 6.26 -17.76 16.31
CA VAL A 148 7.29 -18.52 17.03
C VAL A 148 7.83 -19.66 16.16
N LYS A 149 9.16 -19.79 16.12
CA LYS A 149 9.91 -20.84 15.42
C LYS A 149 10.75 -21.62 16.43
N ARG A 150 10.67 -22.95 16.41
CA ARG A 150 11.65 -23.77 17.13
C ARG A 150 13.03 -23.51 16.54
N THR A 151 14.06 -23.42 17.38
CA THR A 151 15.42 -22.99 16.97
C THR A 151 16.02 -23.78 15.79
N ASN A 152 15.59 -25.02 15.60
CA ASN A 152 16.00 -25.95 14.53
C ASN A 152 14.89 -26.28 13.51
N SER A 153 13.90 -25.40 13.31
CA SER A 153 12.83 -25.60 12.33
C SER A 153 12.49 -24.32 11.56
N ASP A 154 12.33 -24.45 10.25
CA ASP A 154 11.85 -23.37 9.38
C ASP A 154 10.33 -23.15 9.49
N ALA A 155 9.60 -24.13 10.05
CA ALA A 155 8.17 -24.02 10.30
C ALA A 155 7.92 -23.11 11.52
N GLY A 156 7.35 -21.93 11.27
CA GLY A 156 6.81 -21.05 12.30
C GLY A 156 5.34 -21.34 12.57
N THR A 157 4.93 -21.22 13.82
CA THR A 157 3.52 -21.25 14.25
C THR A 157 3.14 -19.85 14.74
N VAL A 158 1.97 -19.37 14.35
CA VAL A 158 1.42 -18.11 14.85
C VAL A 158 0.66 -18.39 16.14
N TYR A 159 0.92 -17.57 17.15
CA TYR A 159 0.25 -17.61 18.45
C TYR A 159 -0.47 -16.30 18.67
N SER A 160 -1.77 -16.37 18.96
CA SER A 160 -2.54 -15.24 19.45
C SER A 160 -2.34 -15.08 20.95
N LEU A 161 -2.21 -13.83 21.39
CA LEU A 161 -1.96 -13.41 22.76
C LEU A 161 -3.09 -12.50 23.22
N ARG A 162 -3.67 -12.80 24.37
CA ARG A 162 -4.71 -11.97 25.00
C ARG A 162 -4.38 -11.76 26.46
N PHE A 163 -4.49 -10.52 26.91
CA PHE A 163 -4.32 -10.17 28.32
C PHE A 163 -5.70 -9.99 28.98
N ASN A 164 -5.76 -10.12 30.31
CA ASN A 164 -6.89 -9.60 31.09
C ASN A 164 -6.83 -8.06 31.20
N ASP A 165 -7.91 -7.45 31.67
CA ASP A 165 -8.05 -5.99 31.81
C ASP A 165 -6.93 -5.35 32.65
N ASP A 166 -6.39 -6.10 33.62
CA ASP A 166 -5.32 -5.71 34.54
C ASP A 166 -3.90 -5.95 33.97
N GLU A 167 -3.78 -6.62 32.82
CA GLU A 167 -2.53 -7.13 32.23
C GLU A 167 -1.66 -8.02 33.15
N THR A 168 -2.28 -8.65 34.16
CA THR A 168 -1.64 -9.58 35.10
C THR A 168 -1.72 -11.05 34.68
N MET A 169 -2.50 -11.37 33.64
CA MET A 169 -2.62 -12.71 33.07
C MET A 169 -2.55 -12.63 31.54
N MET A 170 -1.61 -13.39 30.95
CA MET A 170 -1.48 -13.64 29.52
C MET A 170 -2.10 -14.99 29.17
N ILE A 171 -2.94 -15.03 28.14
CA ILE A 171 -3.49 -16.24 27.53
C ILE A 171 -2.85 -16.38 26.16
N MET A 172 -2.21 -17.51 25.90
CA MET A 172 -1.61 -17.82 24.60
C MET A 172 -2.36 -18.96 23.90
N THR A 173 -2.53 -18.86 22.58
CA THR A 173 -3.30 -19.81 21.76
C THR A 173 -2.63 -20.00 20.39
N PRO A 174 -2.19 -21.22 20.01
CA PRO A 174 -2.26 -22.48 20.76
C PRO A 174 -1.34 -22.49 22.01
N SER A 175 -1.29 -23.61 22.74
CA SER A 175 -0.24 -23.81 23.74
C SER A 175 1.16 -23.88 23.10
N LEU A 176 2.18 -23.32 23.76
CA LEU A 176 3.59 -23.33 23.32
C LEU A 176 4.36 -24.49 23.95
N THR A 177 3.97 -24.87 25.16
CA THR A 177 4.72 -25.77 26.05
C THR A 177 4.17 -27.19 26.12
N ASP A 178 2.88 -27.37 25.83
CA ASP A 178 2.19 -28.66 25.85
C ASP A 178 1.34 -28.87 24.57
N SER A 179 0.36 -29.77 24.62
CA SER A 179 -0.51 -30.12 23.48
C SER A 179 -1.94 -29.57 23.59
N GLU A 180 -2.20 -28.68 24.54
CA GLU A 180 -3.52 -28.09 24.77
C GLU A 180 -3.85 -26.96 23.78
N ASP A 181 -5.12 -26.61 23.67
CA ASP A 181 -5.59 -25.53 22.80
C ASP A 181 -5.08 -24.14 23.22
N LYS A 182 -4.63 -23.98 24.48
CA LYS A 182 -4.16 -22.71 25.05
C LYS A 182 -3.43 -22.92 26.38
N GLU A 183 -2.57 -21.98 26.74
CA GLU A 183 -1.90 -21.92 28.03
C GLU A 183 -2.08 -20.53 28.69
N TYR A 184 -1.87 -20.48 30.01
CA TYR A 184 -2.08 -19.30 30.86
C TYR A 184 -0.79 -18.98 31.64
N TRP A 185 -0.42 -17.71 31.64
CA TRP A 185 0.75 -17.19 32.36
C TRP A 185 0.34 -15.99 33.19
N TYR A 186 0.97 -15.83 34.33
CA TYR A 186 0.68 -14.79 35.30
C TYR A 186 1.91 -13.92 35.50
N TYR A 187 1.71 -12.61 35.57
CA TYR A 187 2.75 -11.65 35.86
C TYR A 187 3.14 -11.77 37.35
N HIS A 188 4.45 -11.86 37.62
CA HIS A 188 5.03 -11.96 38.96
C HIS A 188 5.55 -10.60 39.47
#